data_AF-A0A554GK44-F1
#
_entry.id   AF-A0A554GK44-F1
#
_cell.length_a   1.000
_cell.length_b   1.000
_cell.length_c   1.000
_cell.angle_alpha   90.00
_cell.angle_beta   90.00
_cell.angle_gamma   90.00
#
_symmetry.space_group_name_H-M   'P 1'
#
loop_
_entity.id
_entity.type
_entity.pdbx_description
1 polymer ?
#
loop_
_entity_poly.entity_id
_entity_poly.type
_entity_poly.pdbx_seq_one_letter_code
_entity_poly.pdbx_strand_id
1 'polypeptide(L)' 'MGEAEDRGWSEQSLIIPGLPRAEAERFGRAHGQVAVLADRTGGPAELLLCGNEAPPSAP' A
#
# COMPACT_ATOMS: atom_id res chain seq x y z
N MET A 1 -5.23 10.59 -2.98
CA MET A 1 -5.79 10.38 -1.63
C MET A 1 -6.82 9.26 -1.79
N GLY A 2 -6.70 8.18 -1.03
CA GLY A 2 -7.71 7.12 -1.03
C GLY A 2 -8.83 7.50 -0.07
N GLU A 3 -10.07 7.49 -0.55
CA GLU A 3 -11.25 7.75 0.28
C GLU A 3 -12.19 6.56 0.14
N ALA A 4 -12.61 5.98 1.27
CA ALA A 4 -13.69 5.01 1.27
C ALA A 4 -15.03 5.72 0.95
N GLU A 5 -15.97 5.03 0.31
CA GLU A 5 -17.27 5.62 -0.07
C GLU A 5 -18.07 6.14 1.13
N ASP A 6 -17.88 5.55 2.30
CA ASP A 6 -18.49 5.96 3.57
C ASP A 6 -17.75 7.11 4.26
N ARG A 7 -16.60 7.55 3.71
CA ARG A 7 -15.64 8.49 4.29
C ARG A 7 -15.17 8.14 5.70
N GLY A 8 -15.37 6.90 6.16
CA GLY A 8 -14.94 6.43 7.46
C GLY A 8 -13.41 6.26 7.55
N TRP A 9 -12.75 6.25 6.40
CA TRP A 9 -11.30 6.10 6.27
C TRP A 9 -10.73 7.11 5.28
N SER A 10 -9.73 7.86 5.72
CA SER A 10 -8.96 8.82 4.93
C SER A 10 -7.49 8.71 5.33
N GLU A 11 -6.68 8.10 4.47
CA GLU A 11 -5.23 8.00 4.67
C GLU A 11 -4.47 8.46 3.43
N GLN A 12 -3.26 8.97 3.66
CA GLN A 12 -2.34 9.30 2.58
C GLN A 12 -1.79 8.00 1.99
N SER A 13 -2.38 7.56 0.87
CA SER A 13 -1.88 6.42 0.09
C SER A 13 -0.73 6.83 -0.83
N LEU A 14 0.32 6.02 -0.87
CA LEU A 14 1.47 6.21 -1.76
C LEU A 14 1.32 5.34 -3.02
N ILE A 15 1.44 5.98 -4.20
CA ILE A 15 1.58 5.29 -5.48
C ILE A 15 3.04 5.40 -5.89
N ILE A 16 3.69 4.27 -6.14
CA ILE A 16 5.10 4.24 -6.49
C ILE A 16 5.28 3.65 -7.90
N PRO A 17 5.35 4.50 -8.93
CA PRO A 17 5.53 4.04 -10.29
C PRO A 17 6.97 3.58 -10.54
N GLY A 18 7.14 2.45 -11.22
CA GLY A 18 8.43 2.05 -11.78
C GLY A 18 9.45 1.48 -10.79
N LEU A 19 9.09 1.27 -9.52
CA LEU A 19 9.93 0.51 -8.60
C LEU A 19 9.72 -1.00 -8.74
N PRO A 20 10.79 -1.81 -8.61
CA PRO A 20 10.67 -3.25 -8.41
C PRO A 20 9.80 -3.55 -7.18
N ARG A 21 9.04 -4.66 -7.23
CA ARG A 21 8.11 -5.09 -6.15
C ARG A 21 8.72 -5.00 -4.75
N ALA A 22 9.92 -5.54 -4.55
CA ALA A 22 10.60 -5.56 -3.26
C ALA A 22 10.99 -4.15 -2.77
N GLU A 23 11.31 -3.24 -3.68
CA GLU A 23 11.62 -1.85 -3.35
C GLU A 23 10.37 -1.05 -3.01
N ALA A 24 9.27 -1.27 -3.74
CA ALA A 24 7.97 -0.67 -3.43
C ALA A 24 7.47 -1.12 -2.04
N GLU A 25 7.56 -2.41 -1.72
CA GLU A 25 7.18 -2.95 -0.40
C GLU A 25 8.06 -2.36 0.71
N ARG A 26 9.38 -2.29 0.50
CA ARG A 26 10.31 -1.67 1.47
C ARG A 26 10.04 -0.18 1.67
N PHE A 27 9.67 0.54 0.61
CA PHE A 27 9.30 1.95 0.69
C PHE A 27 8.00 2.13 1.47
N GLY A 28 6.96 1.35 1.17
CA GLY A 28 5.71 1.38 1.92
C GLY A 28 5.92 1.15 3.41
N ARG A 29 6.74 0.16 3.78
CA ARG A 29 7.16 -0.07 5.18
C ARG A 29 7.84 1.14 5.82
N ALA A 30 8.82 1.74 5.13
CA ALA A 30 9.56 2.88 5.65
C ALA A 30 8.68 4.11 5.89
N HIS A 31 7.56 4.21 5.16
CA HIS A 31 6.58 5.28 5.28
C HIS A 31 5.33 4.90 6.10
N GLY A 32 5.37 3.79 6.83
CA GLY A 32 4.28 3.36 7.71
C GLY A 32 2.99 2.99 6.97
N GLN A 33 3.08 2.64 5.69
CA GLN A 33 1.92 2.24 4.89
C GLN A 33 1.54 0.79 5.18
N VAL A 34 0.23 0.52 5.26
CA VAL A 34 -0.31 -0.85 5.31
C VAL A 34 -0.15 -1.54 3.95
N ALA A 35 -0.33 -0.78 2.87
CA ALA A 35 -0.19 -1.26 1.50
C ALA A 35 0.29 -0.14 0.57
N VAL A 36 0.92 -0.52 -0.54
CA VAL A 36 1.29 0.39 -1.64
C VAL A 36 0.77 -0.14 -2.96
N LEU A 37 0.41 0.77 -3.87
CA LEU A 37 0.16 0.45 -5.27
C LEU A 37 1.48 0.53 -6.03
N ALA A 38 1.96 -0.62 -6.50
CA ALA A 38 3.16 -0.72 -7.31
C ALA A 38 2.77 -0.91 -8.77
N ASP A 39 3.16 0.04 -9.61
CA ASP A 39 2.94 -0.03 -11.05
C ASP A 39 4.23 -0.47 -11.77
N ARG A 40 4.10 -1.46 -12.65
CA ARG A 40 5.16 -1.82 -13.60
C ARG A 40 4.80 -1.17 -14.93
N THR A 41 5.73 -0.38 -15.48
CA THR A 41 5.54 0.28 -16.78
C THR A 41 5.03 -0.71 -17.83
N GLY A 42 3.80 -0.50 -18.32
CA GLY A 42 3.15 -1.34 -19.34
C GLY A 42 2.33 -2.52 -18.82
N GLY A 43 2.13 -2.66 -17.50
CA GLY A 43 1.27 -3.68 -16.88
C GLY A 43 0.21 -3.06 -15.96
N PRO A 44 -0.73 -3.87 -15.44
CA PRO A 44 -1.66 -3.41 -14.42
C PRO A 44 -0.93 -3.15 -13.09
N ALA A 45 -1.33 -2.09 -12.40
CA ALA A 45 -0.84 -1.81 -11.06
C ALA A 45 -1.23 -2.94 -10.09
N GLU A 46 -0.31 -3.32 -9.22
CA GLU A 46 -0.49 -4.37 -8.23
C GLU A 46 -0.55 -3.77 -6.81
N LEU A 47 -1.52 -4.20 -6.02
CA LEU A 47 -1.60 -3.83 -4.61
C LEU A 47 -0.66 -4.74 -3.79
N LEU A 48 0.34 -4.14 -3.16
CA LEU A 48 1.32 -4.84 -2.32
C LEU A 48 1.08 -4.53 -0.85
N LEU A 49 0.85 -5.57 -0.05
CA LEU A 49 0.78 -5.43 1.40
C LEU A 49 2.19 -5.25 1.96
N CYS A 50 2.41 -4.17 2.70
CA CYS A 50 3.71 -3.80 3.26
C CYS A 50 3.92 -4.41 4.65
N GLY A 51 3.12 -5.39 5.05
CA GLY A 51 2.84 -5.71 6.45
C GLY A 51 4.04 -5.87 7.38
N ASN A 52 3.78 -5.58 8.65
CA ASN A 52 3.94 -6.52 9.75
C ASN A 52 2.89 -6.27 10.86
N GLU A 53 1.61 -6.20 10.52
CA GLU A 53 0.53 -6.29 11.52
C GLU A 53 -0.11 -7.68 11.35
N ALA A 54 0.11 -8.56 12.33
CA ALA A 54 -0.79 -9.69 12.48
C ALA A 54 -2.20 -9.09 12.66
N PRO A 55 -3.24 -9.61 12.00
CA PRO A 55 -4.59 -9.09 12.21
C PRO A 55 -4.85 -9.01 13.72
N PRO A 56 -5.50 -7.93 14.22
CA PRO A 56 -5.77 -7.82 15.65
C PRO A 56 -6.41 -9.12 16.09
N SER A 57 -5.80 -9.80 17.07
CA SER A 57 -6.39 -11.01 17.63
C SER A 57 -7.78 -10.62 18.12
N ALA A 58 -8.80 -11.20 17.48
CA ALA A 58 -10.18 -10.94 17.84
C ALA A 58 -10.39 -11.21 19.34
N PRO A 59 -11.22 -10.40 20.03
CA PRO A 59 -11.48 -10.57 21.46
C PRO A 59 -12.13 -11.91 21.80
#